data_AF-A0A7S4RZQ0-F1
#
_entry.id   AF-A0A7S4RZQ0-F1
#
_cell.length_a   1.000
_cell.length_b   1.000
_cell.length_c   1.000
_cell.angle_alpha   90.00
_cell.angle_beta   90.00
_cell.angle_gamma   90.00
#
_symmetry.space_group_name_H-M   'P 1'
#
loop_
_entity.id
_entity.type
_entity.pdbx_description
1 polymer ?
#
loop_
_entity_poly.entity_id
_entity_poly.type
_entity_poly.pdbx_seq_one_letter_code
_entity_poly.pdbx_strand_id
1 'polypeptide(L)'
;MEKIEPIPMNAAMPSDDPTDHEIKPVLSDRSDTLVKRASETRFHTSRIKDSITVQSRHNYVNDDEKHEEHPHLQDFLVPHHSVHIETEEEKKEKEEAEKEGIKEREAKEEAHKPKLERPCRSILHKETCTSRIPCPKTEARRHVTFDSVIIRDYGMILGDHPCCSYGPPVTLDWDYLEYEPLKVDEYEFHHSLRRPLKQLNLNYFRRLKLLEMAGTSEEDLKTSKKDVSKIKRSRSVTRYFVSAQPVEAAVESAVRKFKRVLKDDHWKSERHLFK
;
A
#
# COMPACT_ATOMS: atom_id res chain seq x y z
N MET A 1 23.44 -49.13 26.36
CA MET A 1 22.37 -49.70 25.51
C MET A 1 21.09 -49.66 26.34
N GLU A 2 20.44 -48.50 26.38
CA GLU A 2 19.19 -48.31 27.12
C GLU A 2 18.03 -48.82 26.26
N LYS A 3 17.21 -49.68 26.87
CA LYS A 3 16.04 -50.29 26.23
C LYS A 3 14.89 -49.29 26.29
N ILE A 4 14.40 -48.90 25.13
CA ILE A 4 13.19 -48.08 24.96
C ILE A 4 11.99 -49.04 24.95
N GLU A 5 11.09 -48.89 25.93
CA GLU A 5 9.82 -49.61 25.95
C GLU A 5 8.75 -48.91 25.09
N PRO A 6 7.89 -49.67 24.39
CA PRO A 6 6.88 -49.11 23.51
C PRO A 6 5.63 -48.62 24.26
N ILE A 7 5.14 -47.45 23.89
CA ILE A 7 3.91 -46.82 24.39
C ILE A 7 2.69 -47.52 23.76
N PRO A 8 1.66 -47.92 24.54
CA PRO A 8 0.44 -48.51 23.99
C PRO A 8 -0.47 -47.44 23.37
N MET A 9 -0.80 -47.60 22.08
CA MET A 9 -1.86 -46.85 21.42
C MET A 9 -3.21 -47.50 21.73
N ASN A 10 -4.01 -46.87 22.58
CA ASN A 10 -5.45 -47.13 22.67
C ASN A 10 -6.16 -45.83 23.07
N ALA A 11 -6.79 -45.17 22.10
CA ALA A 11 -7.86 -44.22 22.34
C ALA A 11 -8.82 -44.28 21.16
N ALA A 12 -9.91 -45.01 21.36
CA ALA A 12 -11.06 -45.07 20.46
C ALA A 12 -11.67 -43.67 20.32
N MET A 13 -11.86 -43.24 19.07
CA MET A 13 -12.66 -42.04 18.77
C MET A 13 -14.15 -42.39 18.84
N PRO A 14 -14.98 -41.62 19.57
CA PRO A 14 -16.42 -41.72 19.46
C PRO A 14 -16.87 -41.14 18.11
N SER A 15 -17.70 -41.91 17.41
CA SER A 15 -18.44 -41.52 16.23
C SER A 15 -19.64 -40.67 16.64
N ASP A 16 -19.58 -39.37 16.38
CA ASP A 16 -20.72 -38.47 16.53
C ASP A 16 -21.64 -38.57 15.28
N ASP A 17 -22.82 -39.15 15.49
CA ASP A 17 -23.96 -39.12 14.58
C ASP A 17 -24.51 -37.68 14.44
N PRO A 18 -24.66 -37.13 13.23
CA PRO A 18 -25.37 -35.88 13.04
C PRO A 18 -26.89 -36.13 13.10
N THR A 19 -27.51 -35.66 14.17
CA THR A 19 -28.97 -35.59 14.30
C THR A 19 -29.50 -34.44 13.42
N ASP A 20 -30.31 -34.80 12.41
CA ASP A 20 -31.05 -33.86 11.57
C ASP A 20 -32.04 -33.03 12.40
N HIS A 21 -31.67 -31.79 12.69
CA HIS A 21 -32.62 -30.78 13.17
C HIS A 21 -33.09 -29.92 11.99
N GLU A 22 -34.26 -30.26 11.45
CA GLU A 22 -35.07 -29.40 10.58
C GLU A 22 -35.45 -28.10 11.33
N ILE A 23 -34.71 -27.02 11.06
CA ILE A 23 -35.08 -25.68 11.46
C ILE A 23 -36.07 -25.14 10.42
N LYS A 24 -37.37 -25.16 10.74
CA LYS A 24 -38.40 -24.46 9.97
C LYS A 24 -38.23 -22.94 10.15
N PRO A 25 -38.12 -22.14 9.07
CA PRO A 25 -38.06 -20.69 9.19
C PRO A 25 -39.42 -20.12 9.62
N VAL A 26 -39.43 -19.45 10.77
CA VAL A 26 -40.53 -18.62 11.24
C VAL A 26 -40.58 -17.35 10.37
N LEU A 27 -41.55 -17.31 9.46
CA LEU A 27 -41.98 -16.10 8.76
C LEU A 27 -42.56 -15.13 9.81
N SER A 28 -41.83 -14.05 10.10
CA SER A 28 -42.39 -12.90 10.79
C SER A 28 -42.43 -11.73 9.81
N ASP A 29 -43.65 -11.30 9.49
CA ASP A 29 -43.96 -10.11 8.74
C ASP A 29 -43.39 -8.88 9.45
N ARG A 30 -42.31 -8.33 8.90
CA ARG A 30 -41.83 -6.99 9.24
C ARG A 30 -42.02 -6.10 8.02
N SER A 31 -43.06 -5.28 8.11
CA SER A 31 -43.39 -4.21 7.18
C SER A 31 -42.21 -3.26 6.95
N ASP A 32 -41.96 -3.01 5.68
CA ASP A 32 -40.88 -2.21 5.11
C ASP A 32 -40.80 -0.78 5.64
N THR A 33 -39.60 -0.40 6.09
CA THR A 33 -39.12 0.98 5.95
C THR A 33 -37.90 0.96 5.04
N LEU A 34 -38.13 1.40 3.80
CA LEU A 34 -37.20 1.40 2.68
C LEU A 34 -36.14 2.49 2.88
N VAL A 35 -35.18 2.24 3.78
CA VAL A 35 -33.95 3.03 3.85
C VAL A 35 -33.13 2.69 2.63
N LYS A 36 -33.03 3.65 1.68
CA LYS A 36 -32.13 3.56 0.52
C LYS A 36 -30.70 3.44 1.02
N ARG A 37 -30.23 2.21 1.24
CA ARG A 37 -28.80 1.91 1.44
C ARG A 37 -28.07 2.44 0.22
N ALA A 38 -27.07 3.29 0.45
CA ALA A 38 -26.12 3.68 -0.58
C ALA A 38 -25.65 2.40 -1.27
N SER A 39 -25.65 2.41 -2.61
CA SER A 39 -25.17 1.28 -3.41
C SER A 39 -23.78 0.91 -2.93
N GLU A 40 -23.68 -0.20 -2.18
CA GLU A 40 -22.42 -0.84 -1.87
C GLU A 40 -21.67 -0.95 -3.19
N THR A 41 -20.51 -0.31 -3.26
CA THR A 41 -19.56 -0.51 -4.33
C THR A 41 -19.35 -2.02 -4.37
N ARG A 42 -19.94 -2.68 -5.38
CA ARG A 42 -19.63 -4.07 -5.71
C ARG A 42 -18.13 -4.11 -5.87
N PHE A 43 -17.44 -4.53 -4.82
CA PHE A 43 -16.08 -5.03 -4.96
C PHE A 43 -16.24 -6.16 -5.95
N HIS A 44 -15.79 -5.91 -7.17
CA HIS A 44 -15.69 -6.90 -8.20
C HIS A 44 -14.71 -7.92 -7.63
N THR A 45 -15.24 -8.91 -6.91
CA THR A 45 -14.54 -10.16 -6.70
C THR A 45 -14.49 -10.75 -8.10
N SER A 46 -13.54 -10.26 -8.90
CA SER A 46 -13.09 -10.94 -10.09
C SER A 46 -12.81 -12.34 -9.58
N ARG A 47 -13.71 -13.29 -9.89
CA ARG A 47 -13.37 -14.69 -9.86
C ARG A 47 -12.12 -14.74 -10.72
N ILE A 48 -10.96 -14.80 -10.06
CA ILE A 48 -9.69 -15.09 -10.70
C ILE A 48 -9.91 -16.52 -11.16
N LYS A 49 -10.52 -16.65 -12.35
CA LYS A 49 -10.56 -17.91 -13.07
C LYS A 49 -9.12 -18.34 -13.13
N ASP A 50 -8.85 -19.55 -12.67
CA ASP A 50 -7.51 -20.11 -12.54
C ASP A 50 -6.66 -19.66 -13.72
N SER A 51 -5.51 -19.05 -13.39
CA SER A 51 -4.65 -18.26 -14.27
C SER A 51 -4.28 -18.96 -15.58
N ILE A 52 -4.47 -20.27 -15.65
CA ILE A 52 -4.23 -21.13 -16.81
C ILE A 52 -5.24 -20.88 -17.96
N THR A 53 -6.53 -20.66 -17.68
CA THR A 53 -7.55 -20.54 -18.76
C THR A 53 -7.57 -19.15 -19.42
N VAL A 54 -7.09 -18.12 -18.72
CA VAL A 54 -6.96 -16.75 -19.26
C VAL A 54 -5.67 -16.59 -20.09
N GLN A 55 -4.69 -17.48 -19.91
CA GLN A 55 -3.43 -17.47 -20.68
C GLN A 55 -3.64 -17.80 -22.17
N SER A 56 -4.58 -18.69 -22.51
CA SER A 56 -4.72 -19.19 -23.90
C SER A 56 -5.35 -18.20 -24.88
N ARG A 57 -6.04 -17.14 -24.42
CA ARG A 57 -6.81 -16.24 -25.30
C ARG A 57 -6.12 -14.95 -25.69
N HIS A 58 -4.97 -14.61 -25.12
CA HIS A 58 -4.31 -13.29 -25.31
C HIS A 58 -2.82 -13.42 -25.68
N ASN A 59 -2.43 -14.51 -26.35
CA ASN A 59 -1.08 -14.66 -26.91
C ASN A 59 -0.94 -14.02 -28.31
N TYR A 60 -1.90 -13.19 -28.74
CA TYR A 60 -1.68 -12.31 -29.89
C TYR A 60 -1.05 -11.02 -29.37
N VAL A 61 0.22 -11.10 -28.98
CA VAL A 61 1.08 -9.93 -28.93
C VAL A 61 1.53 -9.72 -30.37
N ASN A 62 1.53 -8.48 -30.84
CA ASN A 62 2.09 -8.12 -32.15
C ASN A 62 3.62 -8.38 -32.11
N ASP A 63 4.03 -9.64 -32.20
CA ASP A 63 5.42 -10.07 -32.14
C ASP A 63 6.14 -9.93 -33.50
N ASP A 64 5.46 -9.42 -34.53
CA ASP A 64 6.00 -9.26 -35.88
C ASP A 64 6.79 -7.95 -36.10
N GLU A 65 6.90 -7.09 -35.08
CA GLU A 65 7.71 -5.86 -35.17
C GLU A 65 9.20 -6.22 -34.96
N LYS A 66 9.91 -6.42 -36.07
CA LYS A 66 11.37 -6.58 -36.06
C LYS A 66 12.01 -5.26 -35.64
N HIS A 67 12.42 -5.16 -34.39
CA HIS A 67 13.29 -4.08 -33.96
C HIS A 67 14.70 -4.32 -34.47
N GLU A 68 15.30 -3.27 -35.05
CA GLU A 68 16.74 -3.24 -35.29
C GLU A 68 17.45 -3.43 -33.94
N GLU A 69 18.62 -4.07 -33.94
CA GLU A 69 19.41 -4.36 -32.75
C GLU A 69 19.89 -3.04 -32.11
N HIS A 70 19.02 -2.38 -31.37
CA HIS A 70 19.40 -1.21 -30.58
C HIS A 70 20.31 -1.71 -29.45
N PRO A 71 21.46 -1.05 -29.22
CA PRO A 71 22.33 -1.38 -28.10
C PRO A 71 21.52 -1.29 -26.79
N HIS A 72 21.72 -2.25 -25.90
CA HIS A 72 20.90 -2.39 -24.71
C HIS A 72 21.13 -1.18 -23.79
N LEU A 73 20.08 -0.66 -23.15
CA LEU A 73 20.18 0.46 -22.22
C LEU A 73 21.29 0.28 -21.17
N GLN A 74 21.56 -0.97 -20.78
CA GLN A 74 22.62 -1.35 -19.84
C GLN A 74 24.02 -0.91 -20.29
N ASP A 75 24.26 -0.81 -21.60
CA ASP A 75 25.56 -0.42 -22.16
C ASP A 75 25.84 1.08 -21.98
N PHE A 76 24.79 1.89 -21.78
CA PHE A 76 24.89 3.35 -21.55
C PHE A 76 24.83 3.73 -20.07
N LEU A 77 24.46 2.78 -19.21
CA LEU A 77 24.34 3.02 -17.78
C LEU A 77 25.73 2.99 -17.14
N VAL A 78 26.29 4.17 -16.91
CA VAL A 78 27.53 4.34 -16.15
C VAL A 78 27.18 4.51 -14.67
N PRO A 79 27.57 3.56 -13.79
CA PRO A 79 27.35 3.72 -12.36
C PRO A 79 28.11 4.97 -11.89
N HIS A 80 27.41 5.92 -11.27
CA HIS A 80 28.05 7.06 -10.64
C HIS A 80 28.70 6.51 -9.36
N HIS A 81 30.04 6.39 -9.34
CA HIS A 81 30.81 5.50 -8.45
C HIS A 81 30.70 5.80 -6.95
N SER A 82 29.86 6.75 -6.54
CA SER A 82 29.55 6.99 -5.14
C SER A 82 28.47 6.03 -4.69
N VAL A 83 28.89 4.92 -4.08
CA VAL A 83 28.05 4.26 -3.09
C VAL A 83 27.68 5.36 -2.08
N HIS A 84 26.48 5.92 -2.17
CA HIS A 84 25.97 6.88 -1.20
C HIS A 84 25.59 6.11 0.09
N ILE A 85 26.53 5.37 0.66
CA ILE A 85 26.54 5.16 2.10
C ILE A 85 26.95 6.51 2.63
N GLU A 86 25.96 7.38 2.84
CA GLU A 86 26.18 8.60 3.60
C GLU A 86 26.71 8.16 4.96
N THR A 87 28.03 8.26 5.13
CA THR A 87 28.66 8.03 6.41
C THR A 87 28.02 8.98 7.42
N GLU A 88 27.97 8.61 8.69
CA GLU A 88 27.41 9.51 9.71
C GLU A 88 28.10 10.89 9.72
N GLU A 89 29.33 10.95 9.22
CA GLU A 89 30.09 12.17 9.02
C GLU A 89 29.53 12.99 7.84
N GLU A 90 29.31 12.39 6.67
CA GLU A 90 28.67 13.06 5.53
C GLU A 90 27.23 13.52 5.83
N LYS A 91 26.48 12.78 6.66
CA LYS A 91 25.16 13.23 7.12
C LYS A 91 25.26 14.48 7.99
N LYS A 92 26.22 14.53 8.91
CA LYS A 92 26.44 15.71 9.76
C LYS A 92 26.90 16.91 8.93
N GLU A 93 27.83 16.70 7.98
CA GLU A 93 28.31 17.78 7.10
C GLU A 93 27.19 18.30 6.19
N LYS A 94 26.34 17.43 5.62
CA LYS A 94 25.16 17.86 4.85
C LYS A 94 24.16 18.60 5.74
N GLU A 95 23.92 18.15 6.96
CA GLU A 95 22.99 18.81 7.89
C GLU A 95 23.50 20.19 8.36
N GLU A 96 24.82 20.34 8.52
CA GLU A 96 25.46 21.63 8.83
C GLU A 96 25.45 22.57 7.62
N ALA A 97 25.81 22.08 6.43
CA ALA A 97 25.77 22.85 5.19
C ALA A 97 24.33 23.28 4.80
N GLU A 98 23.34 22.44 5.06
CA GLU A 98 21.93 22.77 4.85
C GLU A 98 21.47 23.86 5.83
N LYS A 99 21.90 23.82 7.11
CA LYS A 99 21.62 24.88 8.09
C LYS A 99 22.26 26.22 7.72
N GLU A 100 23.44 26.23 7.10
CA GLU A 100 24.07 27.45 6.60
C GLU A 100 23.41 27.97 5.31
N GLY A 101 23.09 27.06 4.38
CA GLY A 101 22.40 27.38 3.13
C GLY A 101 20.98 27.90 3.31
N ILE A 102 20.25 27.43 4.34
CA ILE A 102 18.90 27.92 4.66
C ILE A 102 18.94 29.41 5.07
N LYS A 103 19.92 29.85 5.86
CA LYS A 103 20.03 31.27 6.27
C LYS A 103 20.31 32.20 5.08
N GLU A 104 21.10 31.75 4.11
CA GLU A 104 21.41 32.57 2.94
C GLU A 104 20.29 32.56 1.87
N ARG A 105 19.53 31.44 1.79
CA ARG A 105 18.35 31.33 0.92
C ARG A 105 17.17 32.12 1.47
N GLU A 106 16.92 32.13 2.78
CA GLU A 106 15.87 32.94 3.41
C GLU A 106 16.06 34.45 3.14
N ALA A 107 17.31 34.93 3.08
CA ALA A 107 17.61 36.34 2.76
C ALA A 107 17.41 36.71 1.28
N LYS A 108 17.49 35.75 0.34
CA LYS A 108 17.30 35.98 -1.10
C LYS A 108 15.87 35.65 -1.57
N GLU A 109 15.14 34.78 -0.85
CA GLU A 109 13.74 34.42 -1.17
C GLU A 109 12.72 35.52 -0.85
N GLU A 110 13.04 36.49 0.02
CA GLU A 110 12.14 37.63 0.28
C GLU A 110 12.17 38.69 -0.84
N ALA A 111 13.26 38.81 -1.59
CA ALA A 111 13.42 39.86 -2.60
C ALA A 111 12.81 39.53 -3.97
N HIS A 112 12.58 38.24 -4.28
CA HIS A 112 12.12 37.84 -5.61
C HIS A 112 11.18 36.62 -5.61
N LYS A 113 10.23 36.54 -4.67
CA LYS A 113 9.04 35.72 -4.90
C LYS A 113 8.10 36.49 -5.82
N PRO A 114 7.95 36.13 -7.11
CA PRO A 114 6.81 36.63 -7.86
C PRO A 114 5.57 36.23 -7.06
N LYS A 115 4.79 37.20 -6.59
CA LYS A 115 3.45 36.99 -6.06
C LYS A 115 2.59 36.49 -7.23
N LEU A 116 2.77 35.24 -7.61
CA LEU A 116 1.86 34.56 -8.50
C LEU A 116 0.61 34.31 -7.66
N GLU A 117 -0.45 35.05 -7.98
CA GLU A 117 -1.79 34.77 -7.46
C GLU A 117 -2.06 33.28 -7.69
N ARG A 118 -2.08 32.51 -6.59
CA ARG A 118 -2.31 31.07 -6.66
C ARG A 118 -3.66 30.88 -7.35
N PRO A 119 -3.76 30.26 -8.53
CA PRO A 119 -5.05 29.82 -8.99
C PRO A 119 -5.53 28.75 -8.01
N CYS A 120 -6.67 29.01 -7.35
CA CYS A 120 -7.36 28.09 -6.45
C CYS A 120 -7.79 26.84 -7.22
N ARG A 121 -6.86 25.91 -7.49
CA ARG A 121 -7.17 24.61 -8.07
C ARG A 121 -7.58 23.66 -6.95
N SER A 122 -8.80 23.83 -6.46
CA SER A 122 -9.50 22.70 -5.85
C SER A 122 -10.01 21.82 -6.99
N ILE A 123 -9.91 20.50 -6.83
CA ILE A 123 -10.39 19.51 -7.81
C ILE A 123 -11.93 19.35 -7.70
N LEU A 124 -12.52 19.96 -6.68
CA LEU A 124 -13.96 20.01 -6.40
C LEU A 124 -14.50 21.40 -6.72
N HIS A 125 -14.62 21.76 -7.99
CA HIS A 125 -15.15 23.07 -8.37
C HIS A 125 -16.39 22.97 -9.27
N LYS A 126 -17.37 23.82 -8.95
CA LYS A 126 -18.59 24.04 -9.72
C LYS A 126 -18.31 25.06 -10.84
N GLU A 127 -19.03 24.95 -11.95
CA GLU A 127 -18.85 25.77 -13.16
C GLU A 127 -18.99 27.28 -12.94
N THR A 128 -19.56 27.71 -11.81
CA THR A 128 -19.85 29.11 -11.50
C THR A 128 -18.76 29.85 -10.72
N CYS A 129 -17.60 29.23 -10.46
CA CYS A 129 -16.53 29.88 -9.71
C CYS A 129 -15.79 30.94 -10.57
N THR A 130 -15.98 32.22 -10.22
CA THR A 130 -15.40 33.42 -10.85
C THR A 130 -13.88 33.56 -10.73
N SER A 131 -13.19 32.63 -10.08
CA SER A 131 -11.73 32.61 -9.92
C SER A 131 -10.97 32.11 -11.16
N ARG A 132 -11.67 31.75 -12.25
CA ARG A 132 -11.08 31.55 -13.58
C ARG A 132 -11.46 32.74 -14.47
N ILE A 133 -10.80 33.86 -14.27
CA ILE A 133 -10.64 34.79 -15.39
C ILE A 133 -9.48 34.20 -16.22
N PRO A 134 -9.75 33.64 -17.42
CA PRO A 134 -8.70 33.13 -18.29
C PRO A 134 -7.71 34.27 -18.55
N CYS A 135 -6.48 34.13 -18.03
CA CYS A 135 -5.43 35.10 -18.28
C CYS A 135 -4.68 34.62 -19.54
N PRO A 136 -4.87 35.27 -20.71
CA PRO A 136 -4.33 34.79 -21.99
C PRO A 136 -2.80 34.70 -22.00
N LYS A 137 -2.10 35.47 -21.15
CA LYS A 137 -0.64 35.36 -20.96
C LYS A 137 -0.22 34.06 -20.26
N THR A 138 -1.06 33.53 -19.36
CA THR A 138 -0.73 32.33 -18.57
C THR A 138 -1.29 31.04 -19.14
N GLU A 139 -2.24 31.10 -20.08
CA GLU A 139 -2.78 29.94 -20.78
C GLU A 139 -1.95 29.55 -22.01
N ALA A 140 -1.29 30.51 -22.65
CA ALA A 140 -0.57 30.27 -23.89
C ALA A 140 0.79 29.53 -23.74
N ARG A 141 1.32 29.32 -22.53
CA ARG A 141 2.73 28.87 -22.37
C ARG A 141 3.05 27.96 -21.18
N ARG A 142 2.08 27.23 -20.62
CA ARG A 142 2.41 26.22 -19.60
C ARG A 142 2.72 24.90 -20.28
N HIS A 143 3.96 24.72 -20.71
CA HIS A 143 4.47 23.41 -21.09
C HIS A 143 5.30 22.85 -19.94
N VAL A 144 5.20 21.53 -19.75
CA VAL A 144 6.10 20.78 -18.86
C VAL A 144 7.09 20.08 -19.77
N THR A 145 8.37 20.34 -19.56
CA THR A 145 9.47 19.66 -20.24
C THR A 145 10.26 18.87 -19.21
N PHE A 146 10.75 17.71 -19.63
CA PHE A 146 11.66 16.88 -18.86
C PHE A 146 13.05 17.06 -19.45
N ASP A 147 14.06 17.18 -18.60
CA ASP A 147 15.43 17.45 -19.01
C ASP A 147 16.26 16.15 -19.00
N SER A 148 16.44 15.58 -17.81
CA SER A 148 17.21 14.36 -17.58
C SER A 148 16.44 13.30 -16.79
N VAL A 149 16.86 12.05 -16.96
CA VAL A 149 16.39 10.86 -16.27
C VAL A 149 17.52 10.35 -15.38
N ILE A 150 17.23 10.15 -14.10
CA ILE A 150 18.16 9.55 -13.16
C ILE A 150 17.64 8.15 -12.83
N ILE A 151 18.48 7.15 -13.04
CA ILE A 151 18.14 5.73 -12.83
C ILE A 151 18.76 5.27 -11.52
N ARG A 152 17.99 4.49 -10.76
CA ARG A 152 18.41 3.92 -9.48
C ARG A 152 18.07 2.44 -9.43
N ASP A 153 19.06 1.63 -9.07
CA ASP A 153 18.90 0.20 -8.85
C ASP A 153 18.89 -0.10 -7.36
N TYR A 154 17.77 -0.65 -6.89
CA TYR A 154 17.58 -1.05 -5.50
C TYR A 154 17.78 -2.56 -5.35
N GLY A 155 18.37 -2.96 -4.24
CA GLY A 155 18.41 -4.37 -3.83
C GLY A 155 16.99 -4.93 -3.63
N MET A 156 16.83 -6.24 -3.82
CA MET A 156 15.59 -6.96 -3.50
C MET A 156 15.77 -7.67 -2.16
N ILE A 157 14.98 -7.30 -1.16
CA ILE A 157 15.04 -7.86 0.20
C ILE A 157 13.70 -8.48 0.63
N LEU A 158 13.69 -9.13 1.79
CA LEU A 158 12.47 -9.64 2.42
C LEU A 158 11.56 -8.49 2.84
N GLY A 159 10.29 -8.57 2.45
CA GLY A 159 9.26 -7.58 2.84
C GLY A 159 8.36 -8.05 3.98
N ASP A 160 7.33 -7.25 4.25
CA ASP A 160 6.26 -7.51 5.22
C ASP A 160 4.86 -7.47 4.59
N HIS A 161 4.77 -7.34 3.25
CA HIS A 161 3.52 -7.07 2.56
C HIS A 161 2.50 -8.24 2.64
N PRO A 162 1.34 -8.05 3.29
CA PRO A 162 0.44 -9.16 3.62
C PRO A 162 -0.47 -9.59 2.47
N CYS A 163 -0.48 -8.89 1.34
CA CYS A 163 -1.31 -9.27 0.18
C CYS A 163 -0.63 -10.30 -0.72
N CYS A 164 0.57 -10.79 -0.39
CA CYS A 164 1.16 -11.91 -1.12
C CYS A 164 0.29 -13.15 -0.94
N SER A 165 -0.18 -13.77 -2.03
CA SER A 165 -1.06 -14.95 -1.95
C SER A 165 -0.36 -16.12 -1.23
N TYR A 166 0.84 -16.46 -1.70
CA TYR A 166 1.69 -17.53 -1.18
C TYR A 166 3.16 -17.11 -1.11
N GLY A 167 3.92 -17.69 -0.17
CA GLY A 167 5.35 -17.48 -0.04
C GLY A 167 5.77 -16.15 0.63
N PRO A 168 7.08 -15.91 0.73
CA PRO A 168 7.62 -14.71 1.38
C PRO A 168 7.42 -13.49 0.47
N PRO A 169 6.97 -12.35 0.99
CA PRO A 169 6.91 -11.09 0.26
C PRO A 169 8.33 -10.59 -0.06
N VAL A 170 8.45 -9.86 -1.17
CA VAL A 170 9.69 -9.16 -1.54
C VAL A 170 9.43 -7.66 -1.50
N THR A 171 10.45 -6.89 -1.15
CA THR A 171 10.42 -5.42 -1.21
C THR A 171 11.75 -4.90 -1.77
N LEU A 172 11.77 -3.64 -2.16
CA LEU A 172 13.01 -2.94 -2.47
C LEU A 172 13.70 -2.55 -1.17
N ASP A 173 15.03 -2.61 -1.19
CA ASP A 173 15.88 -2.09 -0.13
C ASP A 173 15.87 -0.55 -0.13
N TRP A 174 16.38 0.05 0.94
CA TRP A 174 16.62 1.49 1.00
C TRP A 174 17.91 1.89 0.30
N ASP A 175 18.89 0.98 0.27
CA ASP A 175 20.17 1.20 -0.39
C ASP A 175 20.00 1.04 -1.91
N TYR A 176 20.64 1.95 -2.66
CA TYR A 176 20.57 1.99 -4.11
C TYR A 176 21.90 2.34 -4.76
N LEU A 177 22.05 1.86 -6.00
CA LEU A 177 23.09 2.29 -6.93
C LEU A 177 22.49 3.33 -7.88
N GLU A 178 23.09 4.51 -7.94
CA GLU A 178 22.63 5.60 -8.80
C GLU A 178 23.52 5.71 -10.04
N TYR A 179 22.89 5.91 -11.19
CA TYR A 179 23.57 6.08 -12.47
C TYR A 179 23.67 7.56 -12.85
N GLU A 180 24.60 7.87 -13.76
CA GLU A 180 24.71 9.22 -14.29
C GLU A 180 23.40 9.69 -14.96
N PRO A 181 23.04 10.98 -14.86
CA PRO A 181 21.84 11.51 -15.50
C PRO A 181 21.91 11.33 -17.03
N LEU A 182 20.89 10.69 -17.60
CA LEU A 182 20.75 10.49 -19.04
C LEU A 182 19.75 11.48 -19.63
N LYS A 183 19.94 11.93 -20.86
CA LYS A 183 18.90 12.74 -21.52
C LYS A 183 17.65 11.90 -21.78
N VAL A 184 16.48 12.53 -21.70
CA VAL A 184 15.19 11.84 -21.91
C VAL A 184 15.13 11.17 -23.28
N ASP A 185 15.57 11.84 -24.34
CA ASP A 185 15.54 11.30 -25.71
C ASP A 185 16.45 10.07 -25.86
N GLU A 186 17.63 10.09 -25.23
CA GLU A 186 18.57 8.97 -25.22
C GLU A 186 17.99 7.79 -24.44
N TYR A 187 17.36 8.06 -23.29
CA TYR A 187 16.66 7.04 -22.51
C TYR A 187 15.54 6.38 -23.31
N GLU A 188 14.62 7.16 -23.88
CA GLU A 188 13.46 6.64 -24.62
C GLU A 188 13.87 5.87 -25.88
N PHE A 189 14.97 6.26 -26.54
CA PHE A 189 15.50 5.55 -27.70
C PHE A 189 16.06 4.16 -27.34
N HIS A 190 16.73 4.04 -26.19
CA HIS A 190 17.35 2.78 -25.74
C HIS A 190 16.46 1.94 -24.81
N HIS A 191 15.36 2.51 -24.29
CA HIS A 191 14.48 1.81 -23.37
C HIS A 191 13.67 0.72 -24.09
N SER A 192 13.70 -0.49 -23.54
CA SER A 192 12.86 -1.60 -24.00
C SER A 192 11.37 -1.25 -23.94
N LEU A 193 10.56 -1.91 -24.76
CA LEU A 193 9.10 -1.74 -24.73
C LEU A 193 8.52 -1.93 -23.32
N ARG A 194 7.49 -1.13 -23.02
CA ARG A 194 6.79 -1.20 -21.74
C ARG A 194 6.21 -2.60 -21.52
N ARG A 195 6.68 -3.27 -20.46
CA ARG A 195 6.20 -4.59 -20.07
C ARG A 195 4.68 -4.58 -19.81
N PRO A 196 3.91 -5.55 -20.33
CA PRO A 196 2.50 -5.69 -19.98
C PRO A 196 2.35 -6.05 -18.49
N LEU A 197 1.22 -5.66 -17.89
CA LEU A 197 0.93 -5.85 -16.46
C LEU A 197 1.14 -7.30 -15.98
N LYS A 198 0.89 -8.29 -16.86
CA LYS A 198 1.09 -9.72 -16.55
C LYS A 198 2.56 -10.07 -16.29
N GLN A 199 3.50 -9.43 -17.00
CA GLN A 199 4.94 -9.64 -16.83
C GLN A 199 5.51 -8.91 -15.61
N LEU A 200 4.80 -7.90 -15.10
CA LEU A 200 5.15 -7.21 -13.86
C LEU A 200 4.80 -8.01 -12.59
N ASN A 201 3.98 -9.05 -12.72
CA ASN A 201 3.64 -9.91 -11.58
C ASN A 201 4.73 -10.97 -11.34
N LEU A 202 5.27 -11.00 -10.12
CA LEU A 202 6.29 -11.95 -9.71
C LEU A 202 5.66 -13.21 -9.11
N ASN A 203 5.83 -14.34 -9.81
CA ASN A 203 5.41 -15.63 -9.29
C ASN A 203 6.23 -16.05 -8.06
N TYR A 204 5.77 -17.09 -7.36
CA TYR A 204 6.44 -17.60 -6.14
C TYR A 204 7.90 -17.98 -6.37
N PHE A 205 8.18 -18.75 -7.41
CA PHE A 205 9.53 -19.25 -7.70
C PHE A 205 10.51 -18.13 -8.05
N ARG A 206 10.05 -17.11 -8.77
CA ARG A 206 10.84 -15.94 -9.15
C ARG A 206 11.17 -15.09 -7.93
N ARG A 207 10.21 -14.87 -7.03
CA ARG A 207 10.47 -14.21 -5.73
C ARG A 207 11.48 -14.99 -4.89
N LEU A 208 11.30 -16.31 -4.79
CA LEU A 208 12.22 -17.15 -4.04
C LEU A 208 13.65 -17.09 -4.61
N LYS A 209 13.80 -17.21 -5.94
CA LYS A 209 15.09 -17.09 -6.62
C LYS A 209 15.73 -15.71 -6.40
N LEU A 210 14.95 -14.63 -6.44
CA LEU A 210 15.45 -13.28 -6.15
C LEU A 210 16.01 -13.19 -4.72
N LEU A 211 15.28 -13.73 -3.73
CA LEU A 211 15.72 -13.73 -2.33
C LEU A 211 16.92 -14.64 -2.08
N GLU A 212 17.01 -15.78 -2.77
CA GLU A 212 18.16 -16.69 -2.73
C GLU A 212 19.41 -16.03 -3.32
N MET A 213 19.28 -15.36 -4.47
CA MET A 213 20.38 -14.57 -5.07
C MET A 213 20.80 -13.40 -4.17
N ALA A 214 19.87 -12.85 -3.38
CA ALA A 214 20.16 -11.81 -2.39
C ALA A 214 20.81 -12.37 -1.10
N GLY A 215 21.04 -13.69 -0.99
CA GLY A 215 21.70 -14.29 0.17
C GLY A 215 20.81 -14.42 1.41
N THR A 216 19.49 -14.40 1.25
CA THR A 216 18.56 -14.54 2.39
C THR A 216 18.58 -15.95 2.96
N SER A 217 18.68 -16.10 4.29
CA SER A 217 18.63 -17.41 4.96
C SER A 217 17.24 -18.06 4.87
N GLU A 218 17.18 -19.39 4.76
CA GLU A 218 15.93 -20.13 4.80
C GLU A 218 15.13 -19.89 6.09
N GLU A 219 15.82 -19.63 7.20
CA GLU A 219 15.19 -19.33 8.48
C GLU A 219 14.39 -18.02 8.40
N ASP A 220 14.96 -16.99 7.77
CA ASP A 220 14.32 -15.69 7.57
C ASP A 220 13.12 -15.80 6.62
N LEU A 221 13.22 -16.65 5.59
CA LEU A 221 12.08 -16.96 4.73
C LEU A 221 10.92 -17.60 5.53
N LYS A 222 11.24 -18.47 6.50
CA LYS A 222 10.24 -19.14 7.35
C LYS A 222 9.62 -18.18 8.36
N THR A 223 10.40 -17.29 8.98
CA THR A 223 9.91 -16.28 9.92
C THR A 223 9.00 -15.28 9.21
N SER A 224 9.42 -14.71 8.08
CA SER A 224 8.62 -13.77 7.28
C SER A 224 7.28 -14.38 6.84
N LYS A 225 7.26 -15.64 6.41
CA LYS A 225 6.00 -16.36 6.09
C LYS A 225 5.06 -16.46 7.29
N LYS A 226 5.59 -16.74 8.48
CA LYS A 226 4.80 -16.79 9.72
C LYS A 226 4.23 -15.42 10.06
N ASP A 227 5.03 -14.37 9.93
CA ASP A 227 4.61 -13.01 10.27
C ASP A 227 3.55 -12.46 9.31
N VAL A 228 3.71 -12.68 8.01
CA VAL A 228 2.66 -12.38 7.03
C VAL A 228 1.37 -13.13 7.34
N SER A 229 1.46 -14.40 7.75
CA SER A 229 0.28 -15.19 8.14
C SER A 229 -0.41 -14.63 9.39
N LYS A 230 0.36 -14.16 10.38
CA LYS A 230 -0.18 -13.45 11.55
C LYS A 230 -0.89 -12.17 11.12
N ILE A 231 -0.27 -11.33 10.28
CA ILE A 231 -0.87 -10.07 9.80
C ILE A 231 -2.16 -10.35 9.02
N LYS A 232 -2.17 -11.35 8.14
CA LYS A 232 -3.38 -11.78 7.41
C LYS A 232 -4.50 -12.21 8.36
N ARG A 233 -4.16 -13.00 9.39
CA ARG A 233 -5.12 -13.42 10.42
C ARG A 233 -5.69 -12.21 11.16
N SER A 234 -4.83 -11.30 11.63
CA SER A 234 -5.25 -10.06 12.30
C SER A 234 -6.17 -9.23 11.41
N ARG A 235 -5.82 -9.04 10.14
CA ARG A 235 -6.65 -8.31 9.16
C ARG A 235 -7.98 -9.01 8.90
N SER A 236 -8.01 -10.34 8.82
CA SER A 236 -9.25 -11.10 8.66
C SER A 236 -10.18 -10.91 9.86
N VAL A 237 -9.63 -10.97 11.07
CA VAL A 237 -10.35 -10.73 12.32
C VAL A 237 -10.86 -9.29 12.40
N THR A 238 -10.01 -8.29 12.12
CA THR A 238 -10.45 -6.89 12.06
C THR A 238 -11.56 -6.71 11.03
N ARG A 239 -11.42 -7.27 9.82
CA ARG A 239 -12.47 -7.17 8.78
C ARG A 239 -13.80 -7.79 9.23
N TYR A 240 -13.75 -8.90 9.97
CA TYR A 240 -14.95 -9.49 10.56
C TYR A 240 -15.59 -8.54 11.58
N PHE A 241 -14.80 -7.99 12.51
CA PHE A 241 -15.28 -7.05 13.52
C PHE A 241 -15.66 -5.66 12.98
N VAL A 242 -15.15 -5.26 11.81
CA VAL A 242 -15.56 -4.00 11.16
C VAL A 242 -17.07 -3.93 10.97
N SER A 243 -17.69 -5.07 10.64
CA SER A 243 -19.15 -5.18 10.52
C SER A 243 -19.91 -4.92 11.83
N ALA A 244 -19.27 -5.13 12.98
CA ALA A 244 -19.83 -4.92 14.31
C ALA A 244 -19.53 -3.51 14.88
N GLN A 245 -18.68 -2.70 14.24
CA GLN A 245 -18.37 -1.35 14.74
C GLN A 245 -19.59 -0.44 14.92
N PRO A 246 -20.63 -0.47 14.07
CA PRO A 246 -21.82 0.35 14.32
C PRO A 246 -22.52 -0.02 15.64
N VAL A 247 -22.52 -1.31 15.98
CA VAL A 247 -23.09 -1.81 17.23
C VAL A 247 -22.24 -1.36 18.41
N GLU A 248 -20.91 -1.50 18.31
CA GLU A 248 -19.97 -1.02 19.32
C GLU A 248 -20.11 0.49 19.56
N ALA A 249 -20.17 1.29 18.49
CA ALA A 249 -20.37 2.74 18.59
C ALA A 249 -21.72 3.12 19.21
N ALA A 250 -22.78 2.35 18.93
CA ALA A 250 -24.09 2.54 19.54
C ALA A 250 -24.08 2.20 21.03
N VAL A 251 -23.44 1.09 21.42
CA VAL A 251 -23.27 0.67 22.82
C VAL A 251 -22.43 1.71 23.57
N GLU A 252 -21.32 2.16 23.00
CA GLU A 252 -20.47 3.19 23.62
C GLU A 252 -21.24 4.50 23.80
N SER A 253 -22.04 4.90 22.81
CA SER A 253 -22.92 6.07 22.91
C SER A 253 -23.97 5.91 24.02
N ALA A 254 -24.55 4.72 24.18
CA ALA A 254 -25.49 4.41 25.25
C ALA A 254 -24.81 4.46 26.63
N VAL A 255 -23.63 3.84 26.78
CA VAL A 255 -22.83 3.87 28.01
C VAL A 255 -22.45 5.31 28.39
N ARG A 256 -22.03 6.12 27.43
CA ARG A 256 -21.72 7.56 27.66
C ARG A 256 -22.96 8.32 28.12
N LYS A 257 -24.15 8.03 27.58
CA LYS A 257 -25.41 8.63 28.05
C LYS A 257 -25.76 8.17 29.47
N PHE A 258 -25.71 6.88 29.75
CA PHE A 258 -25.95 6.34 31.10
C PHE A 258 -24.99 6.91 32.14
N LYS A 259 -23.70 7.03 31.81
CA LYS A 259 -22.70 7.63 32.70
C LYS A 259 -22.97 9.11 32.99
N ARG A 260 -23.57 9.85 32.06
CA ARG A 260 -24.01 11.24 32.31
C ARG A 260 -25.23 11.31 33.22
N VAL A 261 -26.13 10.33 33.13
CA VAL A 261 -27.32 10.27 34.00
C VAL A 261 -26.94 9.81 35.42
N LEU A 262 -25.99 8.89 35.56
CA LEU A 262 -25.53 8.38 36.86
C LEU A 262 -24.53 9.29 37.57
N LYS A 263 -23.86 10.20 36.85
CA LYS A 263 -23.21 11.36 37.49
C LYS A 263 -24.33 12.32 37.88
N ASP A 264 -25.04 12.00 38.96
CA ASP A 264 -25.88 12.97 39.64
C ASP A 264 -25.05 14.23 39.87
N ASP A 265 -25.65 15.37 39.55
CA ASP A 265 -25.14 16.70 39.83
C ASP A 265 -24.99 16.84 41.36
N HIS A 266 -23.94 16.26 41.93
CA HIS A 266 -23.58 16.39 43.35
C HIS A 266 -23.58 17.87 43.78
N TRP A 267 -23.19 18.76 42.87
CA TRP A 267 -23.20 20.21 43.10
C TRP A 267 -24.61 20.85 43.16
N LYS A 268 -25.68 20.15 42.74
CA LYS A 268 -27.08 20.62 42.86
C LYS A 268 -27.75 20.23 44.18
N SER A 269 -27.25 19.22 44.91
CA SER A 269 -27.86 18.84 46.20
C SER A 269 -27.45 19.76 47.36
N GLU A 270 -26.38 20.56 47.22
CA GLU A 270 -25.92 21.50 48.25
C GLU A 270 -26.75 22.80 48.36
N ARG A 271 -27.64 23.10 47.38
CA ARG A 271 -28.45 24.33 47.45
C ARG A 271 -29.60 24.30 48.47
N HIS A 272 -29.87 23.15 49.09
CA HIS A 272 -30.94 23.01 50.07
C HIS A 272 -30.48 23.10 51.53
N LEU A 273 -29.18 23.27 51.81
CA LEU A 273 -28.62 23.36 53.17
C LEU A 273 -28.38 24.79 53.67
N PHE A 274 -28.66 25.82 52.86
CA PHE A 274 -28.65 27.23 53.29
C PHE A 274 -30.06 27.81 53.19
N LYS A 275 -30.87 27.61 54.23
CA LYS A 275 -32.12 28.35 54.45
C LYS A 275 -32.37 28.54 55.94
#